data_AF-A0A239MMV5-F1
#
_entry.id   AF-A0A239MMV5-F1
#
_cell.length_a   1.000
_cell.length_b   1.000
_cell.length_c   1.000
_cell.angle_alpha   90.00
_cell.angle_beta   90.00
_cell.angle_gamma   90.00
#
_symmetry.space_group_name_H-M   'P 1'
#
loop_
_entity.id
_entity.type
_entity.pdbx_description
1 polymer ?
#
loop_
_entity_poly.entity_id
_entity_poly.type
_entity_poly.pdbx_seq_one_letter_code
_entity_poly.pdbx_strand_id
1 'polypeptide(L)'
;ASPPIDFHVTDTYFVIAHFHYVVFGTVVFATYAGIYFWFPKMTGRMMDERLGKWHFWLTFLGFHGTFLVQHWLGNEGMPRRYADYLASDGFTTLNIISTIGAFVLGASTLPFVWNVFKSYRYGEVVTVDDPWGYGNSLEWATSCPPPRHNFTELPRIRSERPAFELHYPHMVERMRAEAHVGPGSHGGHTTEVLEQTRRAPLSTSDHEHSGDPDA
;
A
#
# COMPACT_ATOMS: atom_id res chain seq x y z
N ALA A 1 13.13 -5.21 -24.14
CA ALA A 1 14.31 -4.38 -24.46
C ALA A 1 14.55 -4.44 -25.97
N SER A 2 14.80 -3.28 -26.61
CA SER A 2 15.07 -3.18 -28.04
C SER A 2 16.51 -2.67 -28.26
N PRO A 3 17.43 -3.49 -28.81
CA PRO A 3 18.82 -3.10 -29.01
C PRO A 3 19.03 -1.80 -29.81
N PRO A 4 18.25 -1.48 -30.86
CA PRO A 4 18.43 -0.24 -31.62
C PRO A 4 18.24 1.04 -30.79
N ILE A 5 17.32 1.02 -29.81
CA ILE A 5 17.12 2.17 -28.90
C ILE A 5 18.24 2.19 -27.86
N ASP A 6 18.61 1.01 -27.36
CA ASP A 6 19.64 0.84 -26.33
C ASP A 6 20.98 1.43 -26.76
N PHE A 7 21.38 1.29 -28.02
CA PHE A 7 22.63 1.87 -28.52
C PHE A 7 22.73 3.39 -28.33
N HIS A 8 21.60 4.11 -28.36
CA HIS A 8 21.59 5.56 -28.17
C HIS A 8 21.51 5.97 -26.70
N VAL A 9 20.75 5.24 -25.89
CA VAL A 9 20.46 5.61 -24.49
C VAL A 9 21.37 4.92 -23.47
N THR A 10 22.15 3.92 -23.90
CA THR A 10 23.15 3.27 -23.06
C THR A 10 24.12 4.32 -22.53
N ASP A 11 24.46 4.20 -21.25
CA ASP A 11 25.36 5.12 -20.55
C ASP A 11 24.89 6.59 -20.51
N THR A 12 23.62 6.89 -20.79
CA THR A 12 23.06 8.24 -20.60
C THR A 12 22.23 8.34 -19.31
N TYR A 13 21.83 9.58 -18.99
CA TYR A 13 20.89 9.85 -17.90
C TYR A 13 19.54 9.14 -18.07
N PHE A 14 19.19 8.67 -19.27
CA PHE A 14 17.97 7.91 -19.51
C PHE A 14 17.96 6.60 -18.71
N VAL A 15 19.09 5.89 -18.65
CA VAL A 15 19.23 4.65 -17.86
C VAL A 15 19.17 4.94 -16.37
N ILE A 16 19.76 6.07 -15.91
CA ILE A 16 19.65 6.50 -14.51
C ILE A 16 18.18 6.75 -14.17
N ALA A 17 17.49 7.53 -15.00
CA ALA A 17 16.09 7.89 -14.80
C ALA A 17 15.20 6.65 -14.78
N HIS A 18 15.38 5.73 -15.74
CA HIS A 18 14.67 4.46 -15.80
C HIS A 18 14.84 3.64 -14.52
N PHE A 19 16.09 3.44 -14.08
CA PHE A 19 16.38 2.66 -12.88
C PHE A 19 15.74 3.27 -11.63
N HIS A 20 15.84 4.59 -11.45
CA HIS A 20 15.19 5.27 -10.34
C HIS A 20 13.67 5.18 -10.44
N TYR A 21 13.09 5.28 -11.64
CA TYR A 21 11.65 5.11 -11.82
C TYR A 21 11.13 3.76 -11.35
N VAL A 22 11.85 2.69 -11.70
CA VAL A 22 11.47 1.33 -11.32
C VAL A 22 11.78 1.05 -9.85
N VAL A 23 13.02 1.26 -9.41
CA VAL A 23 13.48 0.85 -8.07
C VAL A 23 12.92 1.74 -6.98
N PHE A 24 12.79 3.05 -7.22
CA PHE A 24 12.17 3.93 -6.22
C PHE A 24 10.68 3.58 -6.03
N GLY A 25 10.00 3.22 -7.14
CA GLY A 25 8.66 2.64 -7.13
C GLY A 25 8.58 1.37 -6.26
N THR A 26 9.38 0.36 -6.58
CA THR A 26 9.28 -0.95 -5.94
C THR A 26 9.86 -0.99 -4.53
N VAL A 27 10.86 -0.18 -4.23
CA VAL A 27 11.55 -0.22 -2.93
C VAL A 27 11.02 0.89 -2.04
N VAL A 28 11.15 2.16 -2.44
CA VAL A 28 10.89 3.29 -1.53
C VAL A 28 9.39 3.47 -1.28
N PHE A 29 8.57 3.55 -2.33
CA PHE A 29 7.12 3.67 -2.15
C PHE A 29 6.51 2.45 -1.47
N ALA A 30 6.94 1.23 -1.84
CA ALA A 30 6.47 0.01 -1.19
C ALA A 30 6.91 -0.08 0.28
N THR A 31 8.14 0.35 0.62
CA THR A 31 8.61 0.40 2.00
C THR A 31 7.79 1.40 2.80
N TYR A 32 7.52 2.60 2.27
CA TYR A 32 6.65 3.55 2.97
C TYR A 32 5.22 3.02 3.12
N ALA A 33 4.64 2.44 2.07
CA ALA A 33 3.33 1.80 2.16
C ALA A 33 3.31 0.72 3.25
N GLY A 34 4.33 -0.13 3.29
CA GLY A 34 4.48 -1.15 4.33
C GLY A 34 4.64 -0.56 5.72
N ILE A 35 5.43 0.49 5.88
CA ILE A 35 5.57 1.17 7.18
C ILE A 35 4.21 1.73 7.60
N TYR A 36 3.51 2.52 6.78
CA TYR A 36 2.20 3.04 7.16
C TYR A 36 1.20 1.93 7.48
N PHE A 37 1.19 0.83 6.71
CA PHE A 37 0.27 -0.29 6.89
C PHE A 37 0.55 -1.12 8.15
N TRP A 38 1.80 -1.51 8.40
CA TRP A 38 2.18 -2.37 9.52
C TRP A 38 2.62 -1.60 10.79
N PHE A 39 2.78 -0.27 10.74
CA PHE A 39 3.12 0.52 11.93
C PHE A 39 2.16 0.33 13.11
N PRO A 40 0.82 0.40 12.94
CA PRO A 40 -0.10 0.13 14.05
C PRO A 40 -0.03 -1.31 14.52
N LYS A 41 0.30 -2.25 13.63
CA LYS A 41 0.49 -3.64 14.01
C LYS A 41 1.71 -3.84 14.90
N MET A 42 2.83 -3.22 14.56
CA MET A 42 4.09 -3.40 15.29
C MET A 42 4.15 -2.60 16.59
N THR A 43 3.49 -1.43 16.65
CA THR A 43 3.62 -0.48 17.77
C THR A 43 2.35 -0.31 18.60
N GLY A 44 1.20 -0.78 18.10
CA GLY A 44 -0.11 -0.56 18.72
C GLY A 44 -0.61 0.88 18.62
N ARG A 45 -0.05 1.70 17.72
CA ARG A 45 -0.43 3.11 17.57
C ARG A 45 -0.61 3.52 16.11
N MET A 46 -1.58 4.38 15.83
CA MET A 46 -1.82 4.91 14.49
C MET A 46 -0.83 6.02 14.11
N MET A 47 -0.46 6.05 12.83
CA MET A 47 0.28 7.15 12.23
C MET A 47 -0.64 8.34 11.92
N ASP A 48 -0.09 9.56 11.93
CA ASP A 48 -0.87 10.76 11.57
C ASP A 48 -1.10 10.80 10.05
N GLU A 49 -2.35 10.60 9.64
CA GLU A 49 -2.81 10.59 8.24
C GLU A 49 -2.55 11.92 7.51
N ARG A 50 -2.63 13.06 8.21
CA ARG A 50 -2.42 14.37 7.58
C ARG A 50 -0.95 14.54 7.22
N LEU A 51 -0.05 14.18 8.14
CA LEU A 51 1.39 14.19 7.88
C LEU A 51 1.78 13.14 6.85
N GLY A 52 1.14 11.96 6.86
CA GLY A 52 1.33 10.92 5.85
C GLY A 52 0.99 11.40 4.43
N LYS A 53 -0.13 12.11 4.26
CA LYS A 53 -0.51 12.71 2.97
C LYS A 53 0.48 13.77 2.51
N TRP A 54 0.97 14.62 3.42
CA TRP A 54 2.03 15.58 3.09
C TRP A 54 3.31 14.90 2.63
N HIS A 55 3.76 13.87 3.36
CA HIS A 55 4.92 13.07 2.98
C HIS A 55 4.75 12.42 1.61
N PHE A 56 3.57 11.84 1.33
CA PHE A 56 3.26 11.25 0.03
C PHE A 56 3.35 12.28 -1.10
N TRP A 57 2.70 13.45 -0.99
CA TRP A 57 2.69 14.44 -2.04
C TRP A 57 4.05 15.08 -2.28
N LEU A 58 4.81 15.39 -1.21
CA LEU A 58 6.16 15.92 -1.34
C LEU A 58 7.09 14.91 -2.03
N THR A 59 7.02 13.64 -1.63
CA THR A 59 7.81 12.57 -2.25
C THR A 59 7.41 12.35 -3.70
N PHE A 60 6.10 12.28 -3.98
CA PHE A 60 5.57 12.06 -5.33
C PHE A 60 5.96 13.18 -6.29
N LEU A 61 5.73 14.44 -5.90
CA LEU A 61 6.05 15.59 -6.74
C LEU A 61 7.57 15.81 -6.85
N GLY A 62 8.31 15.66 -5.75
CA GLY A 62 9.77 15.78 -5.75
C GLY A 62 10.42 14.73 -6.66
N PHE A 63 9.97 13.48 -6.56
CA PHE A 63 10.45 12.37 -7.38
C PHE A 63 10.23 12.60 -8.88
N HIS A 64 9.02 12.98 -9.28
CA HIS A 64 8.73 13.28 -10.68
C HIS A 64 9.54 14.50 -11.14
N GLY A 65 9.65 15.55 -10.31
CA GLY A 65 10.47 16.71 -10.60
C GLY A 65 11.95 16.38 -10.80
N THR A 66 12.50 15.42 -10.06
CA THR A 66 13.89 14.97 -10.20
C THR A 66 14.11 14.13 -11.44
N PHE A 67 13.38 13.02 -11.58
CA PHE A 67 13.77 11.96 -12.52
C PHE A 67 13.02 12.03 -13.85
N LEU A 68 11.86 12.70 -13.93
CA LEU A 68 11.12 12.79 -15.18
C LEU A 68 11.94 13.56 -16.22
N VAL A 69 12.49 14.70 -15.82
CA VAL A 69 13.32 15.55 -16.68
C VAL A 69 14.61 14.86 -17.12
N GLN A 70 15.13 13.92 -16.33
CA GLN A 70 16.33 13.16 -16.67
C GLN A 70 16.12 12.18 -17.85
N HIS A 71 14.89 11.74 -18.12
CA HIS A 71 14.60 10.98 -19.34
C HIS A 71 14.84 11.85 -20.58
N TRP A 72 14.41 13.11 -20.53
CA TRP A 72 14.60 14.06 -21.64
C TRP A 72 16.08 14.42 -21.80
N LEU A 73 16.74 14.76 -20.70
CA LEU A 73 18.17 15.08 -20.65
C LEU A 73 19.06 13.92 -21.15
N GLY A 74 18.70 12.68 -20.82
CA GLY A 74 19.39 11.49 -21.31
C GLY A 74 19.13 11.21 -22.79
N ASN A 75 17.98 11.61 -23.32
CA ASN A 75 17.66 11.53 -24.74
C ASN A 75 18.35 12.65 -25.56
N GLU A 76 18.62 13.80 -24.95
CA GLU A 76 19.44 14.86 -25.55
C GLU A 76 20.95 14.53 -25.55
N GLY A 77 21.35 13.46 -24.87
CA GLY A 77 22.69 12.89 -24.96
C GLY A 77 23.59 13.18 -23.77
N MET A 78 23.07 13.65 -22.63
CA MET A 78 23.91 13.82 -21.42
C MET A 78 24.35 12.45 -20.87
N PRO A 79 25.67 12.13 -20.91
CA PRO A 79 26.18 10.85 -20.41
C PRO A 79 26.15 10.81 -18.89
N ARG A 80 26.02 9.61 -18.32
CA ARG A 80 26.10 9.41 -16.87
C ARG A 80 27.52 9.60 -16.35
N ARG A 81 27.65 9.93 -15.06
CA ARG A 81 28.93 10.04 -14.31
C ARG A 81 29.85 11.19 -14.72
N TYR A 82 29.31 12.22 -15.38
CA TYR A 82 30.03 13.46 -15.64
C TYR A 82 29.94 14.38 -14.42
N ALA A 83 31.07 15.01 -14.06
CA ALA A 83 31.13 15.93 -12.93
C ALA A 83 30.72 17.36 -13.33
N ASP A 84 31.06 17.77 -14.55
CA ASP A 84 30.76 19.06 -15.16
C ASP A 84 30.30 18.89 -16.61
N TYR A 85 29.72 19.95 -17.17
CA TYR A 85 29.25 20.05 -18.54
C TYR A 85 29.43 21.49 -19.03
N LEU A 86 29.46 21.70 -20.35
CA LEU A 86 29.65 23.05 -20.90
C LEU A 86 28.31 23.79 -20.95
N ALA A 87 28.35 25.11 -20.75
CA ALA A 87 27.16 25.95 -20.88
C ALA A 87 26.58 25.94 -22.31
N SER A 88 27.39 25.62 -23.32
CA SER A 88 26.97 25.45 -24.72
C SER A 88 26.07 24.25 -24.96
N ASP A 89 26.06 23.27 -24.05
CA ASP A 89 25.40 21.97 -24.26
C ASP A 89 23.88 22.04 -24.02
N GLY A 90 23.38 23.13 -23.39
CA GLY A 90 21.94 23.34 -23.18
C GLY A 90 21.32 22.57 -22.00
N PHE A 91 22.09 21.76 -21.29
CA PHE A 91 21.59 20.89 -20.21
C PHE A 91 21.28 21.61 -18.88
N THR A 92 21.63 22.90 -18.76
CA THR A 92 21.58 23.64 -17.49
C THR A 92 20.17 23.70 -16.90
N THR A 93 19.16 24.02 -17.70
CA THR A 93 17.78 24.21 -17.21
C THR A 93 17.19 22.93 -16.64
N LEU A 94 17.35 21.80 -17.35
CA LEU A 94 16.82 20.50 -16.92
C LEU A 94 17.56 19.99 -15.66
N ASN A 95 18.88 20.23 -15.56
CA ASN A 95 19.64 19.93 -14.35
C ASN A 95 19.20 20.77 -13.15
N ILE A 96 18.88 22.06 -13.34
CA ILE A 96 18.35 22.91 -12.28
C ILE A 96 17.00 22.38 -11.78
N ILE A 97 16.08 22.04 -12.68
CA ILE A 97 14.77 21.46 -12.32
C ILE A 97 14.97 20.15 -11.54
N SER A 98 15.83 19.26 -12.05
CA SER A 98 16.17 18.00 -11.39
C SER A 98 16.72 18.23 -9.97
N THR A 99 17.55 19.25 -9.80
CA THR A 99 18.17 19.61 -8.51
C THR A 99 17.12 20.13 -7.52
N ILE A 100 16.23 21.02 -7.95
CA ILE A 100 15.12 21.51 -7.13
C ILE A 100 14.25 20.33 -6.68
N GLY A 101 13.88 19.43 -7.59
CA GLY A 101 13.14 18.20 -7.26
C GLY A 101 13.88 17.34 -6.23
N ALA A 102 15.21 17.21 -6.36
CA ALA A 102 16.02 16.39 -5.46
C ALA A 102 16.06 16.97 -4.04
N PHE A 103 16.12 18.30 -3.89
CA PHE A 103 16.00 18.94 -2.59
C PHE A 103 14.61 18.77 -1.97
N VAL A 104 13.54 18.88 -2.78
CA VAL A 104 12.18 18.60 -2.32
C VAL A 104 12.03 17.15 -1.85
N LEU A 105 12.61 16.21 -2.59
CA LEU A 105 12.62 14.79 -2.23
C LEU A 105 13.43 14.53 -0.95
N GLY A 106 14.57 15.20 -0.77
CA GLY A 106 15.31 15.14 0.48
C GLY A 106 14.49 15.70 1.66
N ALA A 107 13.83 16.83 1.46
CA ALA A 107 12.97 17.46 2.46
C ALA A 107 11.72 16.62 2.80
N SER A 108 11.23 15.77 1.88
CA SER A 108 10.07 14.91 2.15
C SER A 108 10.34 13.86 3.23
N THR A 109 11.60 13.54 3.50
CA THR A 109 11.97 12.63 4.61
C THR A 109 11.71 13.22 6.00
N LEU A 110 11.70 14.55 6.13
CA LEU A 110 11.47 15.25 7.41
C LEU A 110 10.07 14.99 7.99
N PRO A 111 8.94 15.21 7.26
CA PRO A 111 7.62 14.89 7.78
C PRO A 111 7.45 13.40 8.05
N PHE A 112 8.12 12.51 7.33
CA PHE A 112 8.11 11.08 7.60
C PHE A 112 8.75 10.74 8.95
N VAL A 113 10.00 11.16 9.18
CA VAL A 113 10.71 10.92 10.44
C VAL A 113 9.95 11.54 11.62
N TRP A 114 9.42 12.75 11.44
CA TRP A 114 8.60 13.39 12.45
C TRP A 114 7.31 12.63 12.74
N ASN A 115 6.63 12.10 11.73
CA ASN A 115 5.42 11.30 11.90
C ASN A 115 5.72 10.01 12.66
N VAL A 116 6.78 9.29 12.31
CA VAL A 116 7.22 8.08 13.03
C VAL A 116 7.52 8.39 14.50
N PHE A 117 8.29 9.45 14.78
CA PHE A 117 8.64 9.84 16.15
C PHE A 117 7.41 10.24 16.98
N LYS A 118 6.55 11.10 16.43
CA LYS A 118 5.32 11.57 17.08
C LYS A 118 4.37 10.40 17.34
N SER A 119 4.12 9.57 16.34
CA SER A 119 3.15 8.47 16.45
C SER A 119 3.63 7.35 17.36
N TYR A 120 4.94 7.09 17.41
CA TYR A 120 5.49 6.10 18.34
C TYR A 120 5.25 6.50 19.81
N ARG A 121 5.39 7.79 20.13
CA ARG A 121 5.29 8.27 21.53
C ARG A 121 3.89 8.74 21.93
N TYR A 122 3.17 9.38 21.01
CA TYR A 122 1.92 10.12 21.26
C TYR A 122 0.79 9.74 20.29
N GLY A 123 0.99 8.78 19.39
CA GLY A 123 -0.04 8.34 18.45
C GLY A 123 -1.25 7.72 19.15
N GLU A 124 -2.40 7.80 18.49
CA GLU A 124 -3.65 7.17 18.95
C GLU A 124 -3.46 5.68 19.15
N VAL A 125 -3.91 5.16 20.30
CA VAL A 125 -3.72 3.76 20.66
C VAL A 125 -4.75 2.90 19.95
N VAL A 126 -4.29 1.84 19.29
CA VAL A 126 -5.15 0.85 18.65
C VAL A 126 -5.57 -0.18 19.69
N THR A 127 -6.87 -0.34 19.89
CA THR A 127 -7.46 -1.34 20.79
C THR A 127 -8.09 -2.53 20.05
N VAL A 128 -8.06 -2.50 18.71
CA VAL A 128 -8.64 -3.51 17.84
C VAL A 128 -7.56 -4.33 17.14
N ASP A 129 -7.89 -5.57 16.77
CA ASP A 129 -6.95 -6.48 16.09
C ASP A 129 -6.65 -6.02 14.65
N ASP A 130 -7.64 -5.40 14.01
CA ASP A 130 -7.55 -4.84 12.66
C ASP A 130 -7.90 -3.34 12.63
N PRO A 131 -6.90 -2.44 12.62
CA PRO A 131 -7.11 -1.00 12.50
C PRO A 131 -7.56 -0.54 11.10
N TRP A 132 -7.39 -1.37 10.07
CA TRP A 132 -7.74 -1.05 8.68
C TRP A 132 -9.11 -1.62 8.26
N GLY A 133 -9.71 -2.47 9.10
CA GLY A 133 -11.08 -2.97 9.01
C GLY A 133 -11.28 -4.21 8.14
N TYR A 134 -10.65 -4.29 6.98
CA TYR A 134 -10.81 -5.41 6.04
C TYR A 134 -9.50 -6.19 5.78
N GLY A 135 -8.74 -6.43 6.84
CA GLY A 135 -7.52 -7.21 6.86
C GLY A 135 -7.75 -8.65 6.41
N ASN A 136 -6.79 -9.17 5.66
CA ASN A 136 -6.96 -10.42 4.91
C ASN A 136 -6.12 -11.56 5.47
N SER A 137 -4.81 -11.33 5.43
CA SER A 137 -3.77 -12.21 5.94
C SER A 137 -3.97 -12.48 7.43
N LEU A 138 -3.44 -13.61 7.88
CA LEU A 138 -3.53 -14.08 9.26
C LEU A 138 -3.02 -13.07 10.30
N GLU A 139 -2.13 -12.17 9.88
CA GLU A 139 -1.60 -11.10 10.74
C GLU A 139 -2.71 -10.22 11.34
N TRP A 140 -3.82 -10.01 10.64
CA TRP A 140 -4.93 -9.17 11.11
C TRP A 140 -5.89 -9.88 12.06
N ALA A 141 -5.62 -11.16 12.40
CA ALA A 141 -6.41 -11.93 13.37
C ALA A 141 -5.77 -11.98 14.78
N THR A 142 -4.63 -11.31 14.99
CA THR A 142 -4.00 -11.20 16.33
C THR A 142 -4.04 -9.77 16.83
N SER A 143 -3.68 -9.54 18.10
CA SER A 143 -3.71 -8.21 18.72
C SER A 143 -2.71 -7.22 18.10
N CYS A 144 -2.92 -5.93 18.37
CA CYS A 144 -2.01 -4.84 18.02
C CYS A 144 -1.48 -4.16 19.31
N PRO A 145 -0.22 -4.36 19.73
CA PRO A 145 0.81 -5.20 19.14
C PRO A 145 0.60 -6.71 19.41
N PRO A 146 1.19 -7.60 18.60
CA PRO A 146 1.13 -9.04 18.84
C PRO A 146 1.81 -9.46 20.16
N PRO A 147 1.35 -10.54 20.81
CA PRO A 147 2.03 -11.13 21.95
C PRO A 147 3.40 -11.70 21.53
N ARG A 148 4.26 -12.01 22.50
CA ARG A 148 5.64 -12.52 22.27
C ARG A 148 5.70 -13.72 21.33
N HIS A 149 4.66 -14.56 21.30
CA HIS A 149 4.56 -15.75 20.45
C HIS A 149 3.54 -15.58 19.31
N ASN A 150 3.31 -14.35 18.85
CA ASN A 150 2.45 -13.91 17.74
C ASN A 150 0.94 -14.14 17.89
N PHE A 151 0.48 -15.28 18.43
CA PHE A 151 -0.95 -15.61 18.50
C PHE A 151 -1.36 -16.06 19.89
N THR A 152 -2.52 -15.59 20.34
CA THR A 152 -3.25 -16.14 21.49
C THR A 152 -4.17 -17.26 21.02
N GLU A 153 -4.89 -17.01 19.92
CA GLU A 153 -5.79 -17.97 19.27
C GLU A 153 -5.56 -17.94 17.75
N LEU A 154 -5.69 -19.10 17.11
CA LEU A 154 -5.52 -19.24 15.67
C LEU A 154 -6.89 -19.46 15.01
N PRO A 155 -7.29 -18.61 14.05
CA PRO A 155 -8.52 -18.84 13.30
C PRO A 155 -8.37 -20.04 12.36
N ARG A 156 -9.50 -20.67 12.04
CA ARG A 156 -9.53 -21.79 11.10
C ARG A 156 -9.25 -21.31 9.68
N ILE A 157 -8.13 -21.72 9.10
CA ILE A 157 -7.71 -21.35 7.74
C ILE A 157 -8.53 -22.15 6.72
N ARG A 158 -9.36 -21.47 5.92
CA ARG A 158 -10.19 -22.07 4.85
C ARG A 158 -10.01 -21.43 3.47
N SER A 159 -9.33 -20.27 3.40
CA SER A 159 -9.03 -19.55 2.16
C SER A 159 -7.74 -18.72 2.31
N GLU A 160 -7.37 -17.99 1.26
CA GLU A 160 -6.26 -17.03 1.26
C GLU A 160 -6.45 -15.83 2.22
N ARG A 161 -7.68 -15.56 2.68
CA ARG A 161 -8.05 -14.41 3.53
C ARG A 161 -8.63 -14.87 4.88
N PRO A 162 -7.87 -15.57 5.74
CA PRO A 162 -8.39 -16.15 6.97
C PRO A 162 -8.86 -15.10 7.99
N ALA A 163 -8.22 -13.93 8.07
CA ALA A 163 -8.66 -12.88 8.99
C ALA A 163 -9.99 -12.25 8.54
N PHE A 164 -10.19 -12.11 7.23
CA PHE A 164 -11.44 -11.56 6.70
C PHE A 164 -12.62 -12.50 6.99
N GLU A 165 -12.47 -13.81 6.80
CA GLU A 165 -13.53 -14.78 7.13
C GLU A 165 -13.89 -14.81 8.62
N LEU A 166 -12.90 -14.56 9.50
CA LEU A 166 -13.12 -14.47 10.95
C LEU A 166 -13.97 -13.26 11.30
N HIS A 167 -13.62 -12.07 10.78
CA HIS A 167 -14.33 -10.82 11.08
C HIS A 167 -15.67 -10.70 10.35
N TYR A 168 -15.81 -11.35 9.18
CA TYR A 168 -17.01 -11.28 8.34
C TYR A 168 -17.58 -12.67 7.99
N PRO A 169 -18.12 -13.45 8.95
CA PRO A 169 -18.64 -14.79 8.68
C PRO A 169 -19.79 -14.81 7.65
N HIS A 170 -20.62 -13.77 7.65
CA HIS A 170 -21.75 -13.60 6.73
C HIS A 170 -21.31 -13.38 5.27
N MET A 171 -20.04 -13.02 5.03
CA MET A 171 -19.51 -12.79 3.68
C MET A 171 -18.93 -14.04 3.03
N VAL A 172 -18.75 -15.13 3.78
CA VAL A 172 -18.05 -16.34 3.31
C VAL A 172 -18.77 -17.00 2.13
N GLU A 173 -20.09 -17.15 2.19
CA GLU A 173 -20.88 -17.75 1.12
C GLU A 173 -20.82 -16.90 -0.16
N ARG A 174 -21.01 -15.60 0.00
CA ARG A 174 -20.93 -14.64 -1.11
C ARG A 174 -19.55 -14.65 -1.76
N MET A 175 -18.49 -14.60 -0.96
CA MET A 175 -17.11 -14.59 -1.44
C MET A 175 -16.81 -15.83 -2.28
N ARG A 176 -17.33 -17.00 -1.89
CA ARG A 176 -17.17 -18.25 -2.64
C ARG A 176 -18.03 -18.30 -3.90
N ALA A 177 -19.28 -17.85 -3.81
CA ALA A 177 -20.20 -17.84 -4.95
C ALA A 177 -19.72 -16.88 -6.07
N GLU A 178 -19.12 -15.75 -5.70
CA GLU A 178 -18.65 -14.72 -6.62
C GLU A 178 -17.16 -14.90 -7.03
N ALA A 179 -16.38 -15.77 -6.37
CA ALA A 179 -14.93 -15.92 -6.58
C ALA A 179 -14.51 -16.24 -8.03
N HIS A 180 -15.37 -16.91 -8.79
CA HIS A 180 -15.07 -17.37 -10.16
C HIS A 180 -15.87 -16.64 -11.23
N VAL A 181 -16.60 -15.58 -10.87
CA VAL A 181 -17.38 -14.79 -11.81
C VAL A 181 -16.50 -13.68 -12.41
N GLY A 182 -15.98 -13.94 -13.61
CA GLY A 182 -15.26 -12.95 -14.42
C GLY A 182 -16.08 -12.48 -15.64
N PRO A 183 -15.62 -11.43 -16.35
CA PRO A 183 -16.21 -11.03 -17.63
C PRO A 183 -16.21 -12.22 -18.61
N GLY A 184 -17.40 -12.74 -18.94
CA GLY A 184 -17.58 -13.95 -19.77
C GLY A 184 -18.17 -15.17 -19.06
N SER A 185 -18.42 -15.11 -17.75
CA SER A 185 -19.16 -16.13 -17.01
C SER A 185 -20.65 -16.12 -17.40
N HIS A 186 -21.17 -17.24 -17.93
CA HIS A 186 -22.60 -17.43 -18.17
C HIS A 186 -23.34 -17.56 -16.83
N GLY A 187 -23.81 -16.42 -16.31
CA GLY A 187 -24.39 -16.22 -14.97
C GLY A 187 -25.77 -16.82 -14.73
N GLY A 188 -26.05 -18.06 -15.15
CA GLY A 188 -27.31 -18.73 -14.82
C GLY A 188 -27.44 -18.98 -13.31
N HIS A 189 -26.39 -19.51 -12.70
CA HIS A 189 -26.39 -19.91 -11.27
C HIS A 189 -26.34 -18.71 -10.30
N THR A 190 -25.78 -17.59 -10.73
CA THR A 190 -25.57 -16.39 -9.91
C THR A 190 -26.87 -15.65 -9.63
N THR A 191 -27.80 -15.64 -10.59
CA THR A 191 -29.12 -14.99 -10.43
C THR A 191 -29.96 -15.67 -9.36
N GLU A 192 -29.95 -17.01 -9.31
CA GLU A 192 -30.68 -17.78 -8.29
C GLU A 192 -30.11 -17.55 -6.88
N VAL A 193 -28.79 -17.57 -6.71
CA VAL A 193 -28.15 -17.33 -5.41
C VAL A 193 -28.41 -15.90 -4.91
N LEU A 194 -28.30 -14.90 -5.80
CA LEU A 194 -28.60 -13.51 -5.45
C LEU A 194 -30.07 -13.29 -5.09
N GLU A 195 -31.00 -13.98 -5.76
CA GLU A 195 -32.42 -13.89 -5.48
C GLU A 195 -32.78 -14.60 -4.17
N GLN A 196 -32.12 -15.71 -3.86
CA GLN A 196 -32.33 -16.48 -2.63
C GLN A 196 -31.77 -15.75 -1.40
N THR A 197 -30.57 -15.15 -1.49
CA THR A 197 -29.98 -14.34 -0.40
C THR A 197 -30.76 -13.05 -0.17
N ARG A 198 -31.32 -12.42 -1.22
CA ARG A 198 -32.18 -11.22 -1.09
C ARG A 198 -33.53 -11.53 -0.42
N ARG A 199 -34.03 -12.76 -0.55
CA ARG A 199 -35.34 -13.19 -0.02
C ARG A 199 -35.29 -13.77 1.39
N ALA A 200 -34.10 -14.00 1.96
CA ALA A 200 -33.97 -14.49 3.33
C ALA A 200 -34.34 -13.37 4.34
N PRO A 201 -35.29 -13.59 5.27
CA PRO A 201 -35.56 -12.63 6.33
C PRO A 201 -34.34 -12.52 7.26
N LEU A 202 -33.97 -11.30 7.64
CA LEU A 202 -32.99 -11.04 8.71
C LEU A 202 -33.54 -11.63 10.02
N SER A 203 -33.12 -12.85 10.40
CA SER A 203 -33.47 -13.39 11.71
C SER A 203 -32.67 -12.66 12.78
N THR A 204 -33.35 -11.81 13.55
CA THR A 204 -32.88 -11.38 14.86
C THR A 204 -32.83 -12.61 15.75
N SER A 205 -31.63 -13.06 16.10
CA SER A 205 -31.46 -14.10 17.11
C SER A 205 -31.68 -13.47 18.48
N ASP A 206 -32.94 -13.43 18.92
CA ASP A 206 -33.28 -13.18 20.31
C ASP A 206 -32.86 -14.40 21.14
N HIS A 207 -31.82 -14.23 21.95
CA HIS A 207 -31.52 -15.14 23.04
C HIS A 207 -32.56 -14.92 24.16
N GLU A 208 -33.72 -15.57 24.06
CA GLU A 208 -34.61 -15.77 25.21
C GLU A 208 -34.12 -16.97 26.03
N HIS A 209 -33.52 -16.64 27.18
CA HIS A 209 -33.28 -17.57 28.28
C HIS A 209 -34.61 -17.83 28.99
N SER A 210 -35.35 -18.86 28.58
CA SER A 210 -36.47 -19.38 29.36
C SER A 210 -35.94 -20.36 30.42
N GLY A 211 -36.06 -19.96 31.69
CA GLY A 211 -35.83 -20.84 32.83
C GLY A 211 -36.86 -21.97 32.89
N ASP A 212 -36.41 -23.12 33.38
CA ASP A 212 -37.22 -24.31 33.61
C ASP A 212 -37.44 -24.48 35.12
N PRO A 213 -38.67 -24.48 35.63
CA PRO A 213 -38.97 -24.90 36.99
C PRO A 213 -39.38 -26.39 37.00
N ASP A 214 -38.78 -27.13 37.94
CA ASP A 214 -39.19 -28.45 38.46
C ASP A 214 -38.78 -29.72 37.67
N ALA A 215 -37.61 -30.27 38.03
CA ALA A 215 -37.35 -31.70 38.29
C ALA A 215 -36.07 -31.89 39.13
#